data_AF-A0A952J3G7-F1
#
_entry.id   AF-A0A952J3G7-F1
#
_cell.length_a   1.000
_cell.length_b   1.000
_cell.length_c   1.000
_cell.angle_alpha   90.00
_cell.angle_beta   90.00
_cell.angle_gamma   90.00
#
_symmetry.space_group_name_H-M   'P 1'
#
loop_
_entity.id
_entity.type
_entity.pdbx_description
1 polymer ?
#
loop_
_entity_poly.entity_id
_entity_poly.type
_entity_poly.pdbx_seq_one_letter_code
_entity_poly.pdbx_strand_id
1 'polypeptide(L)'
;MKPSTISHILPLILAIVIALTWQFTAVFRIFQNRQTDSFATLTPLGAIGLTLLMLGMVGLLVIINTGLVQLIRRTFSTSIIKAPLGLATALLTFVFFWGVSPQIFYLYYQLLFDGLPIQWVIRDGFPIYRALLLMAPDNISNSSDLAAGVTLVFILVYNLIAVLGPIQPHRR
;
A
#
# COMPACT_ATOMS: atom_id res chain seq x y z
N MET A 1 -27.39 -18.64 -4.56
CA MET A 1 -27.03 -17.30 -4.05
C MET A 1 -25.52 -17.13 -4.17
N LYS A 2 -25.04 -16.26 -5.06
CA LYS A 2 -23.62 -15.92 -5.19
C LYS A 2 -23.12 -15.38 -3.83
N PRO A 3 -21.91 -15.74 -3.37
CA PRO A 3 -21.30 -15.05 -2.23
C PRO A 3 -21.32 -13.56 -2.54
N SER A 4 -21.92 -12.78 -1.65
CA SER A 4 -22.17 -11.37 -1.91
C SER A 4 -20.84 -10.63 -1.97
N THR A 5 -20.66 -9.85 -3.04
CA THR A 5 -19.52 -8.93 -3.25
C THR A 5 -19.22 -8.06 -2.02
N ILE A 6 -20.24 -7.84 -1.18
CA ILE A 6 -20.23 -7.15 0.11
C ILE A 6 -19.14 -7.69 1.07
N SER A 7 -18.87 -9.00 1.05
CA SER A 7 -17.95 -9.64 2.00
C SER A 7 -16.47 -9.23 1.87
N HIS A 8 -16.06 -8.72 0.71
CA HIS A 8 -14.70 -8.23 0.47
C HIS A 8 -14.59 -6.70 0.56
N ILE A 9 -15.70 -5.99 0.32
CA ILE A 9 -15.76 -4.53 0.32
C ILE A 9 -15.65 -3.99 1.75
N LEU A 10 -16.32 -4.61 2.72
CA LEU A 10 -16.30 -4.11 4.10
C LEU A 10 -14.89 -4.10 4.74
N PRO A 11 -14.10 -5.19 4.68
CA PRO A 11 -12.72 -5.18 5.16
C PRO A 11 -11.84 -4.13 4.47
N LEU A 12 -12.06 -3.91 3.17
CA LEU A 12 -11.33 -2.92 2.38
C LEU A 12 -11.62 -1.50 2.90
N ILE A 13 -12.90 -1.14 3.03
CA ILE A 13 -13.32 0.18 3.53
C ILE A 13 -12.79 0.39 4.94
N LEU A 14 -12.95 -0.59 5.82
CA LEU A 14 -12.50 -0.48 7.22
C LEU A 14 -10.98 -0.30 7.30
N ALA A 15 -10.20 -1.02 6.49
CA ALA A 15 -8.76 -0.87 6.43
C ALA A 15 -8.34 0.51 5.94
N ILE A 16 -9.03 1.07 4.94
CA ILE A 16 -8.78 2.43 4.45
C ILE A 16 -9.06 3.46 5.56
N VAL A 17 -10.21 3.36 6.21
CA VAL A 17 -10.59 4.29 7.29
C VAL A 17 -9.57 4.24 8.43
N ILE A 18 -9.17 3.04 8.87
CA ILE A 18 -8.18 2.87 9.93
C ILE A 18 -6.82 3.45 9.50
N ALA A 19 -6.35 3.16 8.29
CA ALA A 19 -5.07 3.66 7.80
C ALA A 19 -5.02 5.20 7.73
N LEU A 20 -6.08 5.82 7.22
CA LEU A 20 -6.18 7.27 7.14
C LEU A 20 -6.30 7.93 8.51
N THR A 21 -7.09 7.32 9.42
CA THR A 21 -7.25 7.82 10.79
C THR A 21 -5.93 7.71 11.55
N TRP A 22 -5.23 6.58 11.40
CA TRP A 22 -3.94 6.35 12.05
C TRP A 22 -2.88 7.35 11.59
N GLN A 23 -2.87 7.70 10.31
CA GLN A 23 -1.92 8.64 9.72
C GLN A 23 -2.42 10.09 9.71
N PHE A 24 -3.54 10.40 10.36
CA PHE A 24 -4.21 11.70 10.23
C PHE A 24 -3.30 12.89 10.58
N THR A 25 -2.48 12.76 11.63
CA THR A 25 -1.54 13.81 12.03
C THR A 25 -0.47 14.06 10.97
N ALA A 26 0.06 12.98 10.36
CA ALA A 26 1.01 13.08 9.26
C ALA A 26 0.38 13.69 8.01
N VAL A 27 -0.86 13.30 7.67
CA VAL A 27 -1.64 13.91 6.59
C VAL A 27 -1.72 15.42 6.79
N PHE A 28 -2.18 15.86 7.97
CA PHE A 28 -2.36 17.28 8.26
C PHE A 28 -1.04 18.07 8.15
N ARG A 29 0.07 17.54 8.70
CA ARG A 29 1.40 18.20 8.59
C ARG A 29 1.86 18.36 7.15
N ILE A 30 1.66 17.36 6.31
CA ILE A 30 2.06 17.42 4.90
C ILE A 30 1.21 18.43 4.13
N PHE A 31 -0.10 18.50 4.42
CA PHE A 31 -0.96 19.52 3.84
C PHE A 31 -0.49 20.95 4.17
N GLN A 32 0.03 21.17 5.38
CA GLN A 32 0.60 22.47 5.78
C GLN A 32 1.93 22.79 5.10
N ASN A 33 2.75 21.78 4.78
CA ASN A 33 4.09 21.94 4.20
C ASN A 33 4.18 21.63 2.70
N ARG A 34 3.08 21.79 1.94
CA ARG A 34 3.00 21.40 0.50
C ARG A 34 4.00 22.08 -0.44
N GLN A 35 4.53 23.25 -0.09
CA GLN A 35 5.36 24.05 -1.00
C GLN A 35 6.70 23.40 -1.35
N THR A 36 7.16 22.43 -0.56
CA THR A 36 8.43 21.72 -0.79
C THR A 36 8.25 20.36 -1.46
N ASP A 37 7.03 19.99 -1.88
CA ASP A 37 6.72 18.68 -2.43
C ASP A 37 6.97 18.61 -3.95
N SER A 38 7.74 17.63 -4.39
CA SER A 38 8.03 17.33 -5.79
C SER A 38 6.77 17.07 -6.63
N PHE A 39 5.66 16.66 -6.01
CA PHE A 39 4.38 16.53 -6.71
C PHE A 39 3.82 17.86 -7.22
N ALA A 40 4.15 18.96 -6.54
CA ALA A 40 3.65 20.29 -6.89
C ALA A 40 4.41 20.93 -8.06
N THR A 41 5.52 20.33 -8.51
CA THR A 41 6.40 20.90 -9.55
C THR A 41 6.14 20.33 -10.95
N LEU A 42 5.23 19.36 -11.08
CA LEU A 42 4.88 18.75 -12.37
C LEU A 42 3.90 19.61 -13.19
N THR A 43 3.98 19.50 -14.50
CA THR A 43 2.95 20.05 -15.40
C THR A 43 1.61 19.34 -15.16
N PRO A 44 0.46 19.96 -15.48
CA PRO A 44 -0.86 19.34 -15.27
C PRO A 44 -1.00 17.96 -15.92
N LEU A 45 -0.47 17.79 -17.13
CA LEU A 45 -0.45 16.49 -17.82
C LEU A 45 0.44 15.47 -17.10
N GLY A 46 1.62 15.90 -16.64
CA GLY A 46 2.52 15.07 -15.83
C GLY A 46 1.87 14.61 -14.52
N ALA A 47 1.10 15.49 -13.87
CA ALA A 47 0.36 15.16 -12.65
C ALA A 47 -0.79 14.16 -12.89
N ILE A 48 -1.53 14.29 -14.00
CA ILE A 48 -2.60 13.33 -14.36
C ILE A 48 -2.01 11.94 -14.60
N GLY A 49 -0.96 11.83 -15.44
CA GLY A 49 -0.33 10.54 -15.73
C GLY A 49 0.23 9.87 -14.46
N LEU A 50 0.83 10.67 -13.57
CA LEU A 50 1.34 10.17 -12.29
C LEU A 50 0.21 9.68 -11.38
N THR A 51 -0.92 10.39 -11.36
CA THR A 51 -2.11 9.99 -10.59
C THR A 51 -2.66 8.65 -11.10
N LEU A 52 -2.79 8.48 -12.41
CA LEU A 52 -3.24 7.22 -13.00
C LEU A 52 -2.27 6.07 -12.71
N LEU A 53 -0.97 6.33 -12.77
CA LEU A 53 0.06 5.36 -12.42
C LEU A 53 -0.08 4.93 -10.94
N MET A 54 -0.23 5.89 -10.03
CA MET A 54 -0.47 5.62 -8.61
C MET A 54 -1.72 4.76 -8.38
N LEU A 55 -2.85 5.14 -8.99
CA LEU A 55 -4.09 4.38 -8.88
C LEU A 55 -3.94 2.96 -9.44
N GLY A 56 -3.22 2.80 -10.55
CA GLY A 56 -2.90 1.49 -11.13
C GLY A 56 -2.05 0.63 -10.19
N MET A 57 -1.01 1.21 -9.57
CA MET A 57 -0.17 0.51 -8.61
C MET A 57 -0.95 0.11 -7.35
N VAL A 58 -1.78 0.99 -6.80
CA VAL A 58 -2.65 0.70 -5.65
C VAL A 58 -3.67 -0.38 -6.03
N GLY A 59 -4.28 -0.30 -7.21
CA GLY A 59 -5.21 -1.32 -7.69
C GLY A 59 -4.55 -2.69 -7.82
N LEU A 60 -3.35 -2.75 -8.41
CA LEU A 60 -2.57 -3.99 -8.53
C LEU A 60 -2.23 -4.57 -7.16
N LEU A 61 -1.79 -3.73 -6.22
CA LEU A 61 -1.51 -4.12 -4.85
C LEU A 61 -2.75 -4.75 -4.19
N VAL A 62 -3.91 -4.11 -4.30
CA VAL A 62 -5.17 -4.63 -3.75
C VAL A 62 -5.53 -5.97 -4.36
N ILE A 63 -5.39 -6.13 -5.68
CA ILE A 63 -5.69 -7.39 -6.38
C ILE A 63 -4.78 -8.53 -5.89
N ILE A 64 -3.46 -8.30 -5.87
CA ILE A 64 -2.48 -9.30 -5.42
C ILE A 64 -2.78 -9.70 -3.97
N ASN A 65 -2.95 -8.71 -3.10
CA ASN A 65 -3.13 -8.93 -1.68
C ASN A 65 -4.46 -9.67 -1.38
N THR A 66 -5.54 -9.31 -2.08
CA THR A 66 -6.81 -10.02 -2.01
C THR A 66 -6.66 -11.50 -2.43
N GLY A 67 -5.91 -11.75 -3.51
CA GLY A 67 -5.62 -13.10 -3.98
C GLY A 67 -4.85 -13.93 -2.95
N LEU A 68 -3.81 -13.36 -2.34
CA LEU A 68 -3.03 -14.02 -1.27
C LEU A 68 -3.88 -14.33 -0.04
N VAL A 69 -4.69 -13.38 0.42
CA VAL A 69 -5.64 -13.61 1.52
C VAL A 69 -6.60 -14.74 1.21
N GLN A 70 -7.18 -14.76 0.00
CA GLN A 70 -8.09 -15.84 -0.39
C GLN A 70 -7.38 -17.19 -0.42
N LEU A 71 -6.14 -17.24 -0.91
CA LEU A 71 -5.33 -18.46 -0.90
C LEU A 71 -5.10 -18.95 0.54
N ILE A 72 -4.67 -18.07 1.45
CA ILE A 72 -4.46 -18.41 2.87
C ILE A 72 -5.74 -18.98 3.49
N ARG A 73 -6.89 -18.34 3.24
CA ARG A 73 -8.18 -18.78 3.80
C ARG A 73 -8.63 -20.14 3.29
N ARG A 74 -8.30 -20.49 2.04
CA ARG A 74 -8.63 -21.78 1.42
C ARG A 74 -7.70 -22.89 1.86
N THR A 75 -6.41 -22.60 2.02
CA THR A 75 -5.38 -23.59 2.33
C THR A 75 -5.38 -23.97 3.80
N PHE A 76 -5.61 -23.02 4.71
CA PHE A 76 -5.50 -23.25 6.15
C PHE A 76 -6.89 -23.20 6.80
N SER A 77 -7.16 -24.10 7.75
CA SER A 77 -8.42 -24.12 8.50
C SER A 77 -8.34 -23.28 9.77
N THR A 78 -7.20 -23.31 10.48
CA THR A 78 -7.03 -22.73 11.81
C THR A 78 -6.61 -21.25 11.79
N SER A 79 -7.25 -20.44 12.64
CA SER A 79 -6.96 -19.00 12.76
C SER A 79 -5.55 -18.71 13.28
N ILE A 80 -4.98 -19.61 14.09
CA ILE A 80 -3.64 -19.50 14.67
C ILE A 80 -2.54 -19.48 13.59
N ILE A 81 -2.74 -20.19 12.47
CA ILE A 81 -1.79 -20.23 11.35
C ILE A 81 -2.05 -19.07 10.38
N LYS A 82 -3.32 -18.77 10.16
CA LYS A 82 -3.80 -17.73 9.26
C LYS A 82 -3.24 -16.34 9.60
N ALA A 83 -3.35 -15.92 10.85
CA ALA A 83 -2.92 -14.58 11.28
C ALA A 83 -1.42 -14.29 11.02
N PRO A 84 -0.46 -15.12 11.49
CA PRO A 84 0.96 -14.87 11.23
C PRO A 84 1.30 -14.95 9.73
N LEU A 85 0.63 -15.81 8.97
CA LEU A 85 0.84 -15.89 7.52
C LEU A 85 0.27 -14.67 6.77
N GLY A 86 -0.88 -14.16 7.20
CA GLY A 86 -1.45 -12.91 6.71
C GLY A 86 -0.53 -11.71 7.00
N LEU A 87 0.07 -11.68 8.19
CA LEU A 87 1.06 -10.67 8.54
C LEU A 87 2.32 -10.77 7.69
N ALA A 88 2.87 -11.98 7.53
CA ALA A 88 4.06 -12.22 6.72
C ALA A 88 3.84 -11.82 5.26
N THR A 89 2.70 -12.21 4.67
CA THR A 89 2.36 -11.86 3.29
C THR A 89 2.11 -10.37 3.10
N ALA A 90 1.48 -9.69 4.07
CA ALA A 90 1.34 -8.24 4.08
C ALA A 90 2.70 -7.54 4.05
N LEU A 91 3.63 -7.94 4.93
CA LEU A 91 4.97 -7.36 5.00
C LEU A 91 5.77 -7.62 3.74
N LEU A 92 5.76 -8.85 3.21
CA LEU A 92 6.46 -9.18 1.97
C LEU A 92 5.92 -8.38 0.79
N THR A 93 4.60 -8.26 0.68
CA THR A 93 3.96 -7.47 -0.37
C THR A 93 4.33 -5.99 -0.24
N PHE A 94 4.31 -5.44 0.98
CA PHE A 94 4.73 -4.07 1.23
C PHE A 94 6.20 -3.84 0.85
N VAL A 95 7.12 -4.69 1.30
CA VAL A 95 8.56 -4.56 0.98
C VAL A 95 8.79 -4.63 -0.52
N PHE A 96 8.10 -5.53 -1.21
CA PHE A 96 8.17 -5.63 -2.67
C PHE A 96 7.70 -4.33 -3.34
N PHE A 97 6.52 -3.82 -2.98
CA PHE A 97 5.99 -2.58 -3.56
C PHE A 97 6.81 -1.35 -3.18
N TRP A 98 7.36 -1.29 -1.98
CA TRP A 98 8.27 -0.23 -1.55
C TRP A 98 9.56 -0.23 -2.38
N GLY A 99 10.11 -1.40 -2.70
CA GLY A 99 11.32 -1.51 -3.54
C GLY A 99 11.06 -1.19 -5.02
N VAL A 100 9.92 -1.64 -5.54
CA VAL A 100 9.57 -1.52 -6.96
C VAL A 100 8.99 -0.14 -7.31
N SER A 101 8.22 0.48 -6.41
CA SER A 101 7.52 1.73 -6.72
C SER A 101 8.43 2.90 -7.09
N PRO A 102 9.57 3.16 -6.42
CA PRO A 102 10.45 4.26 -6.82
C PRO A 102 11.05 4.05 -8.21
N GLN A 103 11.26 2.80 -8.62
CA GLN A 103 11.76 2.48 -9.97
C GLN A 103 10.70 2.79 -11.03
N ILE A 104 9.44 2.41 -10.76
CA ILE A 104 8.32 2.71 -11.66
C ILE A 104 8.10 4.22 -11.77
N PHE A 105 8.11 4.95 -10.65
CA PHE A 105 7.98 6.40 -10.67
C PHE A 105 9.15 7.10 -11.36
N TYR A 106 10.36 6.60 -11.16
CA TYR A 106 11.53 7.15 -11.84
C TYR A 106 11.49 6.92 -13.35
N LEU A 107 11.08 5.72 -13.78
CA LEU A 107 10.85 5.44 -15.18
C LEU A 107 9.80 6.37 -15.78
N TYR A 108 8.73 6.68 -15.04
CA TYR A 108 7.74 7.67 -15.46
C TYR A 108 8.36 9.07 -15.59
N TYR A 109 9.22 9.49 -14.66
CA TYR A 109 9.92 10.78 -14.77
C TYR A 109 10.89 10.84 -15.95
N GLN A 110 11.55 9.73 -16.31
CA GLN A 110 12.39 9.67 -17.51
C GLN A 110 11.60 9.89 -18.81
N LEU A 111 10.29 9.61 -18.81
CA LEU A 111 9.42 9.92 -19.95
C LEU A 111 9.02 11.40 -20.00
N LEU A 112 9.09 12.11 -18.88
CA LEU A 112 8.71 13.52 -18.77
C LEU A 112 9.89 14.48 -18.90
N PHE A 113 11.08 14.04 -18.50
CA PHE A 113 12.29 14.87 -18.45
C PHE A 113 13.42 14.19 -19.20
N ASP A 114 13.88 14.84 -20.28
CA ASP A 114 15.03 14.40 -21.04
C ASP A 114 16.32 14.51 -20.22
N GLY A 115 17.27 13.60 -20.46
CA GLY A 115 18.60 13.63 -19.86
C GLY A 115 18.71 13.04 -18.44
N LEU A 116 17.64 12.45 -17.91
CA LEU A 116 17.72 11.71 -16.64
C LEU A 116 18.52 10.41 -16.79
N PRO A 117 19.52 10.15 -15.94
CA PRO A 117 20.37 8.95 -16.04
C PRO A 117 19.58 7.67 -15.75
N ILE A 118 19.91 6.56 -16.42
CA ILE A 118 19.36 5.25 -16.05
C ILE A 118 20.03 4.82 -14.74
N GLN A 119 19.25 4.71 -13.67
CA GLN A 119 19.75 4.28 -12.37
C GLN A 119 18.69 3.58 -11.54
N TRP A 120 19.15 2.74 -10.63
CA TRP A 120 18.33 2.22 -9.55
C TRP A 120 18.18 3.28 -8.46
N VAL A 121 16.95 3.67 -8.16
CA VAL A 121 16.63 4.70 -7.15
C VAL A 121 16.95 4.19 -5.74
N ILE A 122 16.41 3.02 -5.40
CA ILE A 122 16.79 2.28 -4.19
C ILE A 122 17.95 1.35 -4.54
N ARG A 123 19.09 1.56 -3.87
CA ARG A 123 20.30 0.74 -4.04
C ARG A 123 20.50 -0.24 -2.89
N ASP A 124 20.02 0.13 -1.71
CA ASP A 124 20.15 -0.68 -0.50
C ASP A 124 18.85 -1.46 -0.23
N GLY A 125 19.00 -2.65 0.36
CA GLY A 125 17.84 -3.44 0.78
C GLY A 125 16.97 -2.69 1.79
N PHE A 126 15.68 -3.03 1.86
CA PHE A 126 14.76 -2.39 2.80
C PHE A 126 15.13 -2.77 4.25
N PRO A 127 15.53 -1.81 5.10
CA PRO A 127 15.77 -2.11 6.49
C PRO A 127 14.42 -2.26 7.22
N ILE A 128 14.17 -3.43 7.82
CA ILE A 128 12.88 -3.76 8.46
C ILE A 128 12.43 -2.70 9.48
N TYR A 129 13.35 -2.08 10.23
CA TYR A 129 12.98 -1.03 11.19
C TYR A 129 12.31 0.18 10.53
N ARG A 130 12.55 0.45 9.24
CA ARG A 130 11.85 1.53 8.51
C ARG A 130 10.35 1.26 8.37
N ALA A 131 9.91 0.01 8.33
CA ALA A 131 8.48 -0.28 8.34
C ALA A 131 7.84 0.24 9.64
N LEU A 132 8.50 0.04 10.78
CA LEU A 132 8.04 0.55 12.07
C LEU A 132 8.00 2.07 12.10
N LEU A 133 9.01 2.73 11.53
CA LEU A 133 9.05 4.19 11.43
C LEU A 133 7.91 4.72 10.55
N LEU A 134 7.63 4.08 9.42
CA LEU A 134 6.54 4.47 8.52
C LEU A 134 5.14 4.22 9.13
N MET A 135 5.04 3.30 10.09
CA MET A 135 3.81 3.13 10.87
C MET A 135 3.65 4.20 11.94
N ALA A 136 4.72 4.84 12.40
CA ALA A 136 4.64 5.88 13.43
C ALA A 136 4.44 7.25 12.77
N PRO A 137 3.25 7.89 12.89
CA PRO A 137 2.93 9.09 12.14
C PRO A 137 3.97 10.20 12.32
N ASP A 138 4.50 10.36 13.53
CA ASP A 138 5.49 11.39 13.90
C ASP A 138 6.83 11.31 13.14
N ASN A 139 7.14 10.17 12.53
CA ASN A 139 8.35 10.02 11.72
C ASN A 139 8.13 10.35 10.23
N ILE A 140 6.91 10.69 9.83
CA ILE A 140 6.57 11.02 8.44
C ILE A 140 6.76 12.52 8.21
N SER A 141 7.66 12.85 7.27
CA SER A 141 8.05 14.23 6.96
C SER A 141 7.69 14.69 5.53
N ASN A 142 7.34 13.77 4.64
CA ASN A 142 7.05 14.05 3.23
C ASN A 142 5.93 13.15 2.69
N SER A 143 5.37 13.52 1.53
CA SER A 143 4.25 12.81 0.91
C SER A 143 4.55 11.38 0.49
N SER A 144 5.79 11.06 0.10
CA SER A 144 6.19 9.68 -0.21
C SER A 144 6.19 8.79 1.02
N ASP A 145 6.71 9.27 2.15
CA ASP A 145 6.71 8.55 3.42
C ASP A 145 5.27 8.38 3.94
N LEU A 146 4.41 9.39 3.75
CA LEU A 146 2.99 9.28 4.07
C LEU A 146 2.30 8.22 3.21
N ALA A 147 2.50 8.24 1.90
CA ALA A 147 1.92 7.26 1.01
C ALA A 147 2.37 5.83 1.37
N ALA A 148 3.66 5.66 1.68
CA ALA A 148 4.20 4.38 2.16
C ALA A 148 3.60 3.96 3.51
N GLY A 149 3.51 4.88 4.48
CA GLY A 149 2.94 4.63 5.80
C GLY A 149 1.45 4.28 5.76
N VAL A 150 0.65 5.02 4.99
CA VAL A 150 -0.76 4.72 4.75
C VAL A 150 -0.91 3.36 4.08
N THR A 151 -0.11 3.09 3.04
CA THR A 151 -0.14 1.81 2.32
C THR A 151 0.20 0.63 3.24
N LEU A 152 1.23 0.77 4.08
CA LEU A 152 1.63 -0.25 5.04
C LEU A 152 0.52 -0.57 6.03
N VAL A 153 -0.02 0.46 6.69
CA VAL A 153 -1.11 0.28 7.66
C VAL A 153 -2.34 -0.31 6.98
N PHE A 154 -2.68 0.17 5.79
CA PHE A 154 -3.79 -0.37 4.99
C PHE A 154 -3.63 -1.86 4.70
N ILE A 155 -2.49 -2.28 4.13
CA ILE A 155 -2.25 -3.69 3.79
C ILE A 155 -2.29 -4.56 5.04
N LEU A 156 -1.67 -4.13 6.15
CA LEU A 156 -1.63 -4.88 7.40
C LEU A 156 -3.03 -5.07 7.98
N VAL A 157 -3.79 -3.98 8.11
CA VAL A 157 -5.14 -4.00 8.67
C VAL A 157 -6.08 -4.79 7.77
N TYR A 158 -6.00 -4.60 6.45
CA TYR A 158 -6.77 -5.36 5.48
C TYR A 158 -6.52 -6.86 5.61
N ASN A 159 -5.25 -7.29 5.64
CA ASN A 159 -4.90 -8.70 5.80
C ASN A 159 -5.44 -9.26 7.10
N LEU A 160 -5.24 -8.56 8.21
CA LEU A 160 -5.69 -9.03 9.52
C LEU A 160 -7.20 -9.25 9.55
N ILE A 161 -7.99 -8.25 9.10
CA ILE A 161 -9.45 -8.34 9.08
C ILE A 161 -9.92 -9.41 8.09
N ALA A 162 -9.36 -9.44 6.88
CA ALA A 162 -9.84 -10.32 5.82
C ALA A 162 -9.48 -11.79 6.07
N VAL A 163 -8.33 -12.06 6.70
CA VAL A 163 -7.87 -13.40 7.06
C VAL A 163 -8.63 -13.96 8.28
N LEU A 164 -8.89 -13.12 9.29
CA LEU A 164 -9.65 -13.51 10.49
C LEU A 164 -11.17 -13.48 10.29
N GLY A 165 -11.64 -12.81 9.24
CA GLY A 165 -13.06 -12.69 8.93
C GLY A 165 -13.74 -14.04 8.68
N PRO A 166 -15.05 -14.15 8.99
CA PRO A 166 -15.79 -15.41 8.96
C PRO A 166 -15.64 -16.11 7.61
N ILE A 167 -15.23 -17.39 7.64
CA ILE A 167 -15.08 -18.24 6.45
C ILE A 167 -16.44 -18.28 5.77
N GLN A 168 -16.53 -17.72 4.56
CA GLN A 168 -17.75 -17.89 3.79
C GLN A 168 -17.86 -19.37 3.42
N PRO A 169 -18.97 -20.04 3.76
CA PRO A 169 -19.13 -21.44 3.43
C PRO A 169 -19.04 -21.59 1.90
N HIS A 170 -18.06 -22.37 1.44
CA HIS A 170 -18.02 -22.81 0.04
C HIS A 170 -19.29 -23.64 -0.21
N ARG A 171 -20.27 -23.04 -0.89
CA ARG A 171 -21.36 -23.82 -1.50
C ARG A 171 -20.71 -24.65 -2.61
N ARG A 172 -20.57 -25.94 -2.36
CA ARG A 172 -20.30 -26.94 -3.39
C ARG A 172 -21.50 -27.03 -4.33
#